data_AF-A0AAP6GAA5-F1
#
_entry.id   AF-A0AAP6GAA5-F1
#
_cell.length_a   1.000
_cell.length_b   1.000
_cell.length_c   1.000
_cell.angle_alpha   90.00
_cell.angle_beta   90.00
_cell.angle_gamma   90.00
#
_symmetry.space_group_name_H-M   'P 1'
#
loop_
_entity.id
_entity.type
_entity.pdbx_description
1 polymer ?
#
loop_
_entity_poly.entity_id
_entity_poly.type
_entity_poly.pdbx_seq_one_letter_code
_entity_poly.pdbx_strand_id
1 'polypeptide(L)'
;MSLIKTPKAANYKFGGQADKPVRFHEYKSEITRFSYKGAVIERNKNTYRITPPKLKGFDMALCDGVYTDTRSLQGALDLAFLNVDRERQEELRAQNINHRCPACKGVTLIQKRDWQDERISCPLCARHSHYSYYEAVKDEVIR
;
A
#
# COMPACT_ATOMS: atom_id res chain seq x y z
N MET A 1 -13.91 11.04 30.49
CA MET A 1 -14.79 10.35 29.53
C MET A 1 -13.98 10.08 28.26
N SER A 2 -13.52 8.84 28.09
CA SER A 2 -12.68 8.46 26.96
C SER A 2 -13.54 8.31 25.71
N LEU A 3 -13.42 9.25 24.77
CA LEU A 3 -13.97 9.13 23.42
C LEU A 3 -13.16 8.07 22.68
N ILE A 4 -13.47 6.79 22.92
CA ILE A 4 -13.04 5.70 22.05
C ILE A 4 -13.78 5.93 20.73
N LYS A 5 -13.14 6.64 19.81
CA LYS A 5 -13.60 6.75 18.43
C LYS A 5 -13.67 5.32 17.90
N THR A 6 -14.88 4.82 17.74
CA THR A 6 -15.16 3.58 17.01
C THR A 6 -14.41 3.67 15.69
N PRO A 7 -13.53 2.70 15.37
CA PRO A 7 -12.80 2.75 14.12
C PRO A 7 -13.82 2.79 12.98
N LYS A 8 -13.68 3.76 12.07
CA LYS A 8 -14.48 3.76 10.84
C LYS A 8 -14.20 2.42 10.17
N ALA A 9 -15.15 1.49 10.25
CA ALA A 9 -15.12 0.25 9.50
C ALA A 9 -14.76 0.64 8.07
N ALA A 10 -13.56 0.28 7.65
CA ALA A 10 -13.12 0.67 6.35
C ALA A 10 -13.95 -0.16 5.37
N ASN A 11 -14.81 0.54 4.63
CA ASN A 11 -15.63 -0.05 3.58
C ASN A 11 -14.71 -0.41 2.42
N TYR A 12 -13.98 -1.51 2.51
CA TYR A 12 -13.18 -2.01 1.38
C TYR A 12 -13.28 -3.53 1.30
N LYS A 13 -13.60 -4.02 0.10
CA LYS A 13 -13.64 -5.46 -0.21
C LYS A 13 -12.49 -5.76 -1.18
N PHE A 14 -11.55 -6.60 -0.76
CA PHE A 14 -10.54 -7.15 -1.66
C PHE A 14 -11.18 -8.02 -2.74
N GLY A 15 -10.64 -8.00 -3.96
CA GLY A 15 -11.27 -8.64 -5.13
C GLY A 15 -12.49 -7.90 -5.69
N GLY A 16 -12.71 -6.66 -5.23
CA GLY A 16 -13.73 -5.74 -5.75
C GLY A 16 -13.13 -4.64 -6.65
N GLN A 17 -14.02 -3.79 -7.17
CA GLN A 17 -13.64 -2.59 -7.90
C GLN A 17 -12.94 -1.58 -6.99
N ALA A 18 -12.03 -0.78 -7.55
CA ALA A 18 -11.36 0.28 -6.81
C ALA A 18 -12.36 1.30 -6.26
N ASP A 19 -12.13 1.77 -5.03
CA ASP A 19 -12.79 2.95 -4.46
C ASP A 19 -11.78 4.12 -4.42
N LYS A 20 -12.27 5.36 -4.27
CA LYS A 20 -11.39 6.55 -4.19
C LYS A 20 -10.41 6.41 -3.00
N PRO A 21 -9.11 6.73 -3.17
CA PRO A 21 -8.11 6.54 -2.14
C PRO A 21 -8.40 7.39 -0.89
N VAL A 22 -8.22 6.78 0.29
CA VAL A 22 -8.59 7.35 1.60
C VAL A 22 -7.47 8.23 2.19
N ARG A 23 -6.22 8.09 1.72
CA ARG A 23 -5.08 8.89 2.20
C ARG A 23 -4.21 9.40 1.06
N PHE A 24 -3.67 10.59 1.29
CA PHE A 24 -2.88 11.35 0.34
C PHE A 24 -1.44 11.40 0.81
N HIS A 25 -0.52 10.94 -0.04
CA HIS A 25 0.89 11.18 0.17
C HIS A 25 1.52 11.67 -1.15
N GLU A 26 2.11 12.86 -1.13
CA GLU A 26 2.82 13.46 -2.26
C GLU A 26 4.28 12.99 -2.26
N TYR A 27 4.73 12.44 -3.38
CA TYR A 27 6.11 11.98 -3.51
C TYR A 27 6.62 12.05 -4.96
N LYS A 28 7.93 11.83 -5.17
CA LYS A 28 8.63 11.89 -6.47
C LYS A 28 8.03 10.94 -7.53
N SER A 29 8.08 11.33 -8.81
CA SER A 29 7.48 10.61 -9.96
C SER A 29 8.17 9.29 -10.29
N GLU A 30 9.48 9.20 -10.09
CA GLU A 30 10.31 8.04 -10.46
C GLU A 30 10.19 6.83 -9.49
N ILE A 31 9.44 6.99 -8.40
CA ILE A 31 9.32 5.98 -7.35
C ILE A 31 7.98 5.26 -7.51
N THR A 32 8.05 3.96 -7.76
CA THR A 32 6.89 3.07 -7.71
C THR A 32 6.58 2.73 -6.26
N ARG A 33 5.30 2.63 -5.89
CA ARG A 33 4.90 2.25 -4.54
C ARG A 33 3.97 1.08 -4.54
N PHE A 34 4.03 0.32 -3.47
CA PHE A 34 3.06 -0.72 -3.17
C PHE A 34 2.96 -0.90 -1.67
N SER A 35 1.97 -1.66 -1.24
CA SER A 35 1.68 -1.95 0.16
C SER A 35 1.89 -3.43 0.45
N TYR A 36 2.50 -3.75 1.58
CA TYR A 36 2.54 -5.10 2.13
C TYR A 36 2.16 -5.06 3.60
N LYS A 37 1.12 -5.81 3.97
CA LYS A 37 0.49 -5.79 5.29
C LYS A 37 0.10 -4.37 5.76
N GLY A 38 -0.14 -3.46 4.82
CA GLY A 38 -0.45 -2.05 5.08
C GLY A 38 0.78 -1.13 5.16
N ALA A 39 2.00 -1.67 5.28
CA ALA A 39 3.21 -0.84 5.19
C ALA A 39 3.45 -0.42 3.74
N VAL A 40 3.73 0.86 3.53
CA VAL A 40 4.08 1.39 2.20
C VAL A 40 5.53 1.07 1.92
N ILE A 41 5.78 0.52 0.74
CA ILE A 41 7.10 0.18 0.22
C ILE A 41 7.32 1.03 -1.02
N GLU A 42 8.47 1.68 -1.04
CA GLU A 42 8.97 2.44 -2.17
C GLU A 42 9.97 1.60 -2.94
N ARG A 43 9.73 1.41 -4.23
CA ARG A 43 10.66 0.78 -5.16
C ARG A 43 11.27 1.84 -6.07
N ASN A 44 12.60 1.87 -6.08
CA ASN A 44 13.37 2.61 -7.06
C ASN A 44 14.38 1.66 -7.71
N LYS A 45 14.21 1.40 -9.01
CA LYS A 45 14.97 0.39 -9.77
C LYS A 45 14.92 -0.98 -9.06
N ASN A 46 16.07 -1.42 -8.53
CA ASN A 46 16.27 -2.71 -7.87
C ASN A 46 16.39 -2.55 -6.34
N THR A 47 15.96 -1.41 -5.80
CA THR A 47 16.03 -1.14 -4.36
C THR A 47 14.63 -0.89 -3.80
N TYR A 48 14.43 -1.34 -2.57
CA TYR A 48 13.21 -1.20 -1.82
C TYR A 48 13.49 -0.48 -0.51
N ARG A 49 12.61 0.44 -0.14
CA ARG A 49 12.62 1.13 1.16
C ARG A 49 11.24 1.03 1.77
N ILE A 50 11.20 0.79 3.07
CA ILE A 50 9.96 0.74 3.83
C ILE A 50 9.70 2.13 4.39
N THR A 51 8.47 2.62 4.27
CA THR A 51 8.00 3.76 5.04
C THR A 51 7.36 3.20 6.31
N PRO A 52 8.06 3.21 7.47
CA PRO A 52 7.58 2.54 8.67
C PRO A 52 6.28 3.20 9.17
N PRO A 53 5.20 2.43 9.40
CA PRO A 53 3.97 2.96 9.95
C PRO A 53 4.15 3.30 11.43
N LYS A 54 3.50 4.38 11.87
CA LYS A 54 3.45 4.75 13.29
C LYS A 54 2.42 3.90 14.05
N LEU A 55 2.67 2.60 14.16
CA LEU A 55 1.86 1.65 14.92
C LEU A 55 2.58 1.19 16.19
N LYS A 56 1.86 1.12 17.30
CA LYS A 56 2.40 0.54 18.54
C LYS A 56 2.73 -0.93 18.33
N GLY A 57 3.93 -1.34 18.74
CA GLY A 57 4.42 -2.72 18.57
C GLY A 57 5.10 -2.97 17.23
N PHE A 58 5.14 -1.99 16.32
CA PHE A 58 5.90 -2.10 15.08
C PHE A 58 7.39 -1.86 15.33
N ASP A 59 8.23 -2.84 14.99
CA ASP A 59 9.67 -2.70 15.14
C ASP A 59 10.28 -1.96 13.95
N MET A 60 10.55 -0.67 14.14
CA MET A 60 11.16 0.17 13.11
C MET A 60 12.61 -0.20 12.80
N ALA A 61 13.35 -0.77 13.77
CA ALA A 61 14.76 -1.08 13.59
C ALA A 61 14.96 -2.21 12.57
N LEU A 62 14.02 -3.16 12.52
CA LEU A 62 14.01 -4.23 11.52
C LEU A 62 13.74 -3.73 10.10
N CYS A 63 13.15 -2.55 9.95
CA CYS A 63 12.75 -1.95 8.68
C CYS A 63 13.65 -0.77 8.25
N ASP A 64 14.68 -0.45 9.04
CA ASP A 64 15.61 0.63 8.75
C ASP A 64 16.67 0.16 7.74
N GLY A 65 16.63 0.72 6.52
CA GLY A 65 17.60 0.42 5.49
C GLY A 65 17.07 0.35 4.07
N VAL A 66 17.89 -0.24 3.19
CA VAL A 66 17.59 -0.45 1.78
C VAL A 66 17.71 -1.93 1.47
N TYR A 67 16.64 -2.51 0.94
CA TYR A 67 16.60 -3.92 0.55
C TYR A 67 16.82 -4.03 -0.96
N THR A 68 17.50 -5.07 -1.41
CA THR A 68 17.72 -5.35 -2.84
C THR A 68 17.02 -6.61 -3.30
N ASP A 69 16.57 -7.45 -2.36
CA ASP A 69 15.79 -8.65 -2.62
C ASP A 69 14.47 -8.64 -1.83
N THR A 70 13.45 -9.28 -2.41
CA THR A 70 12.09 -9.28 -1.88
C THR A 70 11.92 -10.21 -0.67
N ARG A 71 12.78 -11.23 -0.51
CA ARG A 71 12.67 -12.19 0.60
C ARG A 71 13.11 -11.56 1.92
N SER A 72 14.24 -10.86 1.91
CA SER A 72 14.74 -10.14 3.10
C SER A 72 13.76 -9.04 3.51
N LEU A 73 13.22 -8.30 2.52
CA LEU A 73 12.18 -7.30 2.74
C LEU A 73 10.93 -7.91 3.38
N GLN A 74 10.48 -9.06 2.89
CA GLN A 74 9.33 -9.76 3.44
C GLN A 74 9.57 -10.18 4.89
N GLY A 75 10.71 -10.83 5.16
CA GLY A 75 11.06 -11.30 6.50
C GLY A 75 11.16 -10.15 7.50
N ALA A 76 11.77 -9.04 7.09
CA ALA A 76 11.85 -7.81 7.91
C ALA A 76 10.45 -7.28 8.27
N LEU A 77 9.54 -7.17 7.30
CA LEU A 77 8.17 -6.71 7.55
C LEU A 77 7.38 -7.69 8.40
N ASP A 78 7.51 -8.99 8.15
CA ASP A 78 6.80 -10.03 8.90
C ASP A 78 7.18 -10.02 10.38
N LEU A 79 8.47 -9.87 10.67
CA LEU A 79 8.98 -9.73 12.04
C LEU A 79 8.61 -8.38 12.66
N ALA A 80 8.70 -7.28 11.91
CA ALA A 80 8.34 -5.96 12.41
C ALA A 80 6.87 -5.85 12.81
N PHE A 81 5.98 -6.61 12.16
CA PHE A 81 4.56 -6.66 12.48
C PHE A 81 4.18 -7.67 13.58
N LEU A 82 5.12 -8.48 14.09
CA LEU A 82 4.82 -9.61 14.99
C LEU A 82 4.03 -9.20 16.24
N ASN A 83 4.37 -8.04 16.81
CA ASN A 83 3.77 -7.53 18.06
C ASN A 83 2.75 -6.41 17.84
N VAL A 84 2.37 -6.14 16.58
CA VAL A 84 1.40 -5.11 16.24
C VAL A 84 -0.01 -5.63 16.49
N ASP A 85 -0.85 -4.81 17.09
CA ASP A 85 -2.26 -5.10 17.26
C ASP A 85 -2.95 -5.39 15.91
N ARG A 86 -3.72 -6.49 15.85
CA ARG A 86 -4.31 -6.97 14.60
C ARG A 86 -5.32 -5.98 14.02
N GLU A 87 -6.17 -5.39 14.85
CA GLU A 87 -7.18 -4.43 14.38
C GLU A 87 -6.49 -3.19 13.80
N ARG A 88 -5.45 -2.68 14.47
CA ARG A 88 -4.63 -1.58 13.95
C ARG A 88 -3.92 -1.92 12.64
N GLN A 89 -3.44 -3.15 12.50
CA GLN A 89 -2.84 -3.59 11.24
C GLN A 89 -3.88 -3.67 10.10
N GLU A 90 -5.10 -4.13 10.39
CA GLU A 90 -6.20 -4.16 9.42
C GLU A 90 -6.66 -2.75 9.02
N GLU A 91 -6.70 -1.80 9.96
CA GLU A 91 -6.92 -0.38 9.67
C GLU A 91 -5.85 0.18 8.73
N LEU A 92 -4.59 -0.21 8.93
CA LEU A 92 -3.49 0.23 8.06
C LEU A 92 -3.60 -0.39 6.66
N ARG A 93 -3.92 -1.68 6.57
CA ARG A 93 -4.19 -2.37 5.29
C ARG A 93 -5.31 -1.71 4.50
N ALA A 94 -6.34 -1.24 5.20
CA ALA A 94 -7.46 -0.52 4.61
C ALA A 94 -7.09 0.80 3.97
N GLN A 95 -6.09 1.48 4.54
CA GLN A 95 -5.66 2.78 4.07
C GLN A 95 -4.74 2.64 2.86
N ASN A 96 -3.96 1.55 2.81
CA ASN A 96 -2.92 1.32 1.81
C ASN A 96 -3.27 0.09 0.97
N ILE A 97 -4.24 0.25 0.07
CA ILE A 97 -4.74 -0.80 -0.82
C ILE A 97 -4.01 -0.73 -2.16
N ASN A 98 -3.40 -1.85 -2.55
CA ASN A 98 -2.84 -1.98 -3.89
C ASN A 98 -3.94 -2.19 -4.92
N HIS A 99 -3.70 -1.66 -6.12
CA HIS A 99 -4.58 -1.87 -7.26
C HIS A 99 -3.82 -2.49 -8.41
N ARG A 100 -4.46 -3.47 -9.05
CA ARG A 100 -3.96 -4.12 -10.26
C ARG A 100 -4.48 -3.39 -11.48
N CYS A 101 -3.56 -2.98 -12.35
CA CYS A 101 -3.92 -2.34 -13.61
C CYS A 101 -4.56 -3.36 -14.57
N PRO A 102 -5.71 -3.04 -15.21
CA PRO A 102 -6.36 -3.95 -16.15
C PRO A 102 -5.50 -4.21 -17.40
N ALA A 103 -4.63 -3.28 -17.77
CA ALA A 103 -3.86 -3.33 -19.01
C ALA A 103 -2.49 -4.01 -18.84
N CYS A 104 -1.63 -3.49 -17.96
CA CYS A 104 -0.29 -4.05 -17.77
C CYS A 104 -0.22 -5.13 -16.68
N LYS A 105 -1.32 -5.37 -15.95
CA LYS A 105 -1.41 -6.28 -14.79
C LYS A 105 -0.47 -5.95 -13.63
N GLY A 106 0.29 -4.86 -13.74
CA GLY A 106 1.15 -4.37 -12.67
C GLY A 106 0.33 -3.93 -11.45
N VAL A 107 0.89 -4.20 -10.27
CA VAL A 107 0.27 -3.90 -8.98
C VAL A 107 1.01 -2.72 -8.36
N THR A 108 0.27 -1.70 -7.97
CA THR A 108 0.83 -0.48 -7.37
C THR A 108 -0.17 0.14 -6.41
N LEU A 109 0.35 0.88 -5.45
CA LEU A 109 -0.44 1.79 -4.63
C LEU A 109 -0.78 3.01 -5.50
N ILE A 110 -2.08 3.26 -5.70
CA ILE A 110 -2.56 4.41 -6.48
C ILE A 110 -2.56 5.66 -5.59
N GLN A 111 -2.02 6.75 -6.13
CA GLN A 111 -1.92 8.05 -5.47
C GLN A 111 -2.91 9.05 -6.06
N LYS A 112 -3.13 10.17 -5.37
CA LYS A 112 -4.02 11.24 -5.85
C LYS A 112 -3.62 11.77 -7.23
N ARG A 113 -2.31 11.92 -7.49
CA ARG A 113 -1.81 12.42 -8.79
C ARG A 113 -2.18 11.51 -9.96
N ASP A 114 -2.40 10.23 -9.66
CA ASP A 114 -2.77 9.23 -10.65
C ASP A 114 -4.27 9.32 -10.98
N TRP A 115 -5.06 9.87 -10.05
CA TRP A 115 -6.49 10.11 -10.23
C TRP A 115 -6.76 11.44 -10.96
N GLN A 116 -7.55 11.35 -12.02
CA GLN A 116 -8.16 12.48 -12.71
C GLN A 116 -9.63 12.15 -12.94
N ASP A 117 -10.51 12.86 -12.24
CA ASP A 117 -11.96 12.60 -12.22
C ASP A 117 -12.29 11.15 -11.86
N GLU A 118 -12.77 10.36 -12.83
CA GLU A 118 -13.13 8.95 -12.69
C GLU A 118 -12.08 8.02 -13.34
N ARG A 119 -10.92 8.55 -13.68
CA ARG A 119 -9.85 7.82 -14.35
C ARG A 119 -8.61 7.73 -13.48
N ILE A 120 -7.95 6.59 -13.58
CA ILE A 120 -6.64 6.35 -12.99
C ILE A 120 -5.62 6.20 -14.13
N SER A 121 -4.59 7.01 -14.05
CA SER A 121 -3.38 6.94 -14.86
C SER A 121 -2.42 5.97 -14.21
N CYS A 122 -2.20 4.80 -14.81
CA CYS A 122 -1.37 3.78 -14.18
C CYS A 122 0.07 4.28 -13.99
N PRO A 123 0.63 4.28 -12.76
CA PRO A 123 2.02 4.66 -12.51
C PRO A 123 3.07 3.84 -13.27
N LEU A 124 2.71 2.63 -13.70
CA LEU A 124 3.65 1.67 -14.30
C LEU A 124 3.68 1.73 -15.83
N CYS A 125 2.52 1.95 -16.47
CA CYS A 125 2.40 1.92 -17.93
C CYS A 125 1.79 3.20 -18.52
N ALA A 126 1.52 4.21 -17.69
CA ALA A 126 0.89 5.48 -18.04
C ALA A 126 -0.51 5.36 -18.69
N ARG A 127 -1.10 4.16 -18.78
CA ARG A 127 -2.42 4.00 -19.38
C ARG A 127 -3.51 4.56 -18.48
N HIS A 128 -4.39 5.36 -19.07
CA HIS A 128 -5.58 5.89 -18.41
C HIS A 128 -6.73 4.89 -18.56
N SER A 129 -7.39 4.57 -17.46
CA SER A 129 -8.58 3.71 -17.49
C SER A 129 -9.54 4.16 -16.40
N HIS A 130 -10.83 3.92 -16.61
CA HIS A 130 -11.83 4.18 -15.58
C HIS A 130 -11.50 3.36 -14.31
N TYR A 131 -11.68 3.96 -13.14
CA TYR A 131 -11.24 3.37 -11.87
C TYR A 131 -11.90 2.00 -11.59
N SER A 132 -13.14 1.80 -12.04
CA SER A 132 -13.88 0.54 -11.87
C SER A 132 -13.23 -0.68 -12.52
N TYR A 133 -12.28 -0.48 -13.45
CA TYR A 133 -11.52 -1.58 -14.06
C TYR A 133 -10.28 -1.99 -13.25
N TYR A 134 -9.91 -1.23 -12.23
CA TYR A 134 -8.83 -1.59 -11.34
C TYR A 134 -9.35 -2.52 -10.24
N GLU A 135 -8.59 -3.58 -9.98
CA GLU A 135 -8.91 -4.59 -8.98
C GLU A 135 -8.10 -4.33 -7.71
N ALA A 136 -8.76 -4.27 -6.56
CA ALA A 136 -8.11 -4.16 -5.27
C ALA A 136 -7.47 -5.49 -4.86
N VAL A 137 -6.15 -5.49 -4.64
CA VAL A 137 -5.36 -6.69 -4.33
C VAL A 137 -4.58 -6.56 -3.02
N LYS A 138 -4.31 -7.69 -2.39
CA LYS A 138 -3.66 -7.77 -1.08
C LYS A 138 -2.31 -8.47 -1.19
N ASP A 139 -1.25 -7.79 -0.74
CA ASP A 139 0.08 -8.37 -0.49
C ASP A 139 0.76 -9.08 -1.69
N GLU A 140 0.26 -8.92 -2.93
CA GLU A 140 0.73 -9.69 -4.12
C GLU A 140 2.11 -9.31 -4.67
N VAL A 141 2.63 -8.16 -4.25
CA VAL A 141 3.84 -7.52 -4.77
C VAL A 141 5.14 -8.14 -4.23
N ILE A 142 5.03 -8.96 -3.19
CA ILE A 142 6.14 -9.71 -2.61
C ILE A 142 5.84 -11.20 -2.85
N ARG A 143 6.29 -11.71 -3.99
CA ARG A 143 6.28 -13.13 -4.38
C ARG A 143 7.63 -13.50 -4.98
#